data_AF-A0A2V8RCG2-F1
#
_entry.id   AF-A0A2V8RCG2-F1
#
_cell.length_a   1.000
_cell.length_b   1.000
_cell.length_c   1.000
_cell.angle_alpha   90.00
_cell.angle_beta   90.00
_cell.angle_gamma   90.00
#
_symmetry.space_group_name_H-M   'P 1'
#
loop_
_entity.id
_entity.type
_entity.pdbx_description
1 polymer ?
#
loop_
_entity_poly.entity_id
_entity_poly.type
_entity_poly.pdbx_seq_one_letter_code
_entity_poly.pdbx_strand_id
1 'polypeptide(L)'
;MSKAETKGAAGADGPQGPPALRRDARGRIEPSSLADLIQWFLDYDGRVAVVRSPAVESLFQWKQQEDLKGQPDAFAFRLAEDRLAVGVMQALVEHDTETGLHAWIKELLAALDDASKTNEAIAEAYGLKPSGESPVVSEAEKIPSRRERDIYLACCWLETLCTAEARVLGWAYQGLYGRPFHPDDF
;
A
#
# COMPACT_ATOMS: atom_id res chain seq x y z
N MET A 1 54.57 -20.05 -15.73
CA MET A 1 53.57 -19.32 -16.53
C MET A 1 52.24 -20.03 -16.38
N SER A 2 51.40 -19.49 -15.49
CA SER A 2 50.09 -20.01 -15.10
C SER A 2 49.04 -19.78 -16.17
N LYS A 3 48.14 -20.74 -16.37
CA LYS A 3 46.73 -20.48 -16.61
C LYS A 3 45.93 -21.46 -15.74
N ALA A 4 45.44 -20.94 -14.63
CA ALA A 4 44.37 -21.55 -13.86
C ALA A 4 43.06 -21.11 -14.50
N GLU A 5 42.26 -22.06 -14.97
CA GLU A 5 40.86 -21.83 -15.35
C GLU A 5 40.03 -21.80 -14.06
N THR A 6 39.75 -20.59 -13.59
CA THR A 6 38.80 -20.38 -12.50
C THR A 6 37.39 -20.42 -13.10
N LYS A 7 36.73 -21.56 -12.95
CA LYS A 7 35.27 -21.71 -13.11
C LYS A 7 34.61 -20.92 -11.99
N GLY A 8 34.32 -19.64 -12.25
CA GLY A 8 33.69 -18.72 -11.32
C GLY A 8 32.17 -18.88 -11.33
N ALA A 9 31.68 -19.35 -10.19
CA ALA A 9 30.30 -19.48 -9.75
C ALA A 9 29.26 -18.55 -10.40
N ALA A 10 28.14 -19.17 -10.79
CA ALA A 10 26.84 -18.53 -10.92
C ALA A 10 26.54 -17.77 -9.60
N GLY A 11 26.53 -16.44 -9.70
CA GLY A 11 26.12 -15.56 -8.61
C GLY A 11 24.63 -15.71 -8.36
N ALA A 12 24.25 -15.71 -7.09
CA ALA A 12 22.91 -15.95 -6.61
C ALA A 12 21.90 -14.89 -7.13
N ASP A 13 20.93 -15.33 -7.92
CA ASP A 13 19.75 -14.54 -8.28
C ASP A 13 18.80 -14.47 -7.08
N GLY A 14 18.94 -13.41 -6.27
CA GLY A 14 17.77 -12.84 -5.60
C GLY A 14 16.82 -12.25 -6.65
N PRO A 15 15.51 -12.11 -6.39
CA PRO A 15 14.57 -11.70 -7.42
C PRO A 15 14.95 -10.32 -7.98
N GLN A 16 15.14 -10.26 -9.31
CA GLN A 16 15.50 -9.09 -10.10
C GLN A 16 14.37 -8.04 -10.10
N GLY A 17 14.18 -7.31 -9.00
CA GLY A 17 13.19 -6.22 -8.89
C GLY A 17 11.73 -6.65 -9.16
N PRO A 18 10.77 -5.72 -9.02
CA PRO A 18 9.38 -5.97 -9.38
C PRO A 18 9.22 -6.26 -10.88
N PRO A 19 8.34 -7.21 -11.27
CA PRO A 19 8.12 -7.54 -12.68
C PRO A 19 7.56 -6.35 -13.46
N ALA A 20 7.91 -6.26 -14.74
CA ALA A 20 7.42 -5.18 -15.59
C ALA A 20 5.93 -5.33 -15.92
N LEU A 21 5.21 -4.21 -15.94
CA LEU A 21 3.85 -4.17 -16.47
C LEU A 21 3.85 -4.40 -17.98
N ARG A 22 2.90 -5.21 -18.45
CA ARG A 22 2.70 -5.50 -19.86
C ARG A 22 1.43 -4.81 -20.37
N ARG A 23 1.42 -4.49 -21.66
CA ARG A 23 0.26 -3.93 -22.36
C ARG A 23 -0.23 -4.91 -23.42
N ASP A 24 -1.54 -5.06 -23.52
CA ASP A 24 -2.20 -5.84 -24.55
C ASP A 24 -2.09 -5.15 -25.93
N ALA A 25 -2.57 -5.82 -26.97
CA ALA A 25 -2.57 -5.28 -28.34
C ALA A 25 -3.39 -3.98 -28.51
N ARG A 26 -4.21 -3.61 -27.52
CA ARG A 26 -4.99 -2.36 -27.48
C ARG A 26 -4.33 -1.28 -26.60
N GLY A 27 -3.13 -1.55 -26.09
CA GLY A 27 -2.38 -0.63 -25.22
C GLY A 27 -2.84 -0.60 -23.76
N ARG A 28 -3.77 -1.47 -23.36
CA ARG A 28 -4.28 -1.58 -21.98
C ARG A 28 -3.38 -2.46 -21.14
N ILE A 29 -3.32 -2.21 -19.84
CA ILE A 29 -2.53 -3.05 -18.92
C ILE A 29 -3.07 -4.49 -18.92
N GLU A 30 -2.18 -5.46 -19.09
CA GLU A 30 -2.55 -6.88 -18.97
C GLU A 30 -2.83 -7.21 -17.50
N PRO A 31 -4.05 -7.68 -17.15
CA PRO A 31 -4.42 -7.92 -15.76
C PRO A 31 -3.49 -8.87 -15.01
N SER A 32 -2.99 -9.91 -15.68
CA SER A 32 -2.04 -10.85 -15.08
C SER A 32 -0.71 -10.18 -14.72
N SER A 33 -0.20 -9.28 -15.56
CA SER A 33 1.06 -8.57 -15.28
C SER A 33 0.92 -7.61 -14.08
N LEU A 34 -0.26 -7.02 -13.90
CA LEU A 34 -0.55 -6.18 -12.76
C LEU A 34 -0.69 -7.01 -11.48
N ALA A 35 -1.35 -8.17 -11.56
CA ALA A 35 -1.41 -9.10 -10.44
C ALA A 35 -0.02 -9.60 -10.02
N ASP A 36 0.84 -9.96 -10.99
CA ASP A 36 2.23 -10.35 -10.73
C ASP A 36 3.02 -9.22 -10.03
N LEU A 37 2.81 -7.97 -10.44
CA LEU A 37 3.43 -6.80 -9.81
C LEU A 37 2.96 -6.63 -8.36
N ILE A 38 1.65 -6.62 -8.13
CA ILE A 38 1.06 -6.47 -6.79
C ILE A 38 1.56 -7.59 -5.86
N GLN A 39 1.55 -8.83 -6.35
CA GLN A 39 2.03 -9.99 -5.59
C GLN A 39 3.51 -9.85 -5.23
N TRP A 40 4.36 -9.40 -6.15
CA TRP A 40 5.77 -9.15 -5.84
C TRP A 40 5.94 -8.16 -4.70
N PHE A 41 5.18 -7.05 -4.70
CA PHE A 41 5.24 -6.07 -3.62
C PHE A 41 4.79 -6.66 -2.29
N LEU A 42 3.72 -7.45 -2.29
CA LEU A 42 3.22 -8.13 -1.10
C LEU A 42 4.19 -9.19 -0.55
N ASP A 43 5.05 -9.75 -1.38
CA ASP A 43 6.03 -10.78 -0.99
C ASP A 43 7.39 -10.19 -0.58
N TYR A 44 7.83 -9.11 -1.23
CA TYR A 44 9.21 -8.64 -1.14
C TYR A 44 9.37 -7.20 -0.64
N ASP A 45 8.34 -6.36 -0.72
CA ASP A 45 8.41 -4.99 -0.22
C ASP A 45 7.84 -4.89 1.19
N GLY A 46 8.71 -4.77 2.20
CA GLY A 46 8.28 -4.76 3.60
C GLY A 46 7.25 -3.68 3.96
N ARG A 47 7.18 -2.57 3.21
CA ARG A 47 6.20 -1.50 3.44
C ARG A 47 4.83 -1.81 2.82
N VAL A 48 4.78 -2.70 1.81
CA VAL A 48 3.53 -3.20 1.23
C VAL A 48 3.10 -4.51 1.92
N ALA A 49 4.04 -5.42 2.16
CA ALA A 49 3.82 -6.70 2.82
C ALA A 49 3.20 -6.57 4.22
N VAL A 50 3.40 -5.44 4.91
CA VAL A 50 2.76 -5.15 6.21
C VAL A 50 1.22 -5.22 6.14
N VAL A 51 0.63 -5.03 4.96
CA VAL A 51 -0.82 -5.18 4.74
C VAL A 51 -1.32 -6.59 5.07
N ARG A 52 -0.47 -7.61 4.92
CA ARG A 52 -0.79 -9.01 5.29
C ARG A 52 -0.57 -9.31 6.77
N SER A 53 -0.07 -8.35 7.56
CA SER A 53 0.18 -8.60 8.97
C SER A 53 -1.12 -8.76 9.75
N PRO A 54 -1.17 -9.62 10.78
CA PRO A 54 -2.35 -9.78 11.63
C PRO A 54 -2.81 -8.48 12.28
N ALA A 55 -1.88 -7.57 12.57
CA ALA A 55 -2.18 -6.26 13.17
C ALA A 55 -2.94 -5.35 12.19
N VAL A 56 -2.50 -5.28 10.92
CA VAL A 56 -3.20 -4.53 9.87
C VAL A 56 -4.53 -5.17 9.52
N GLU A 57 -4.59 -6.51 9.45
CA GLU A 57 -5.84 -7.22 9.21
C GLU A 57 -6.87 -6.90 10.30
N SER A 58 -6.46 -6.89 11.57
CA SER A 58 -7.35 -6.49 12.69
C SER A 58 -7.88 -5.07 12.54
N LEU A 59 -7.03 -4.14 12.08
CA LEU A 59 -7.42 -2.75 11.83
C LEU A 59 -8.38 -2.63 10.65
N PHE A 60 -8.14 -3.38 9.58
CA PHE A 60 -9.02 -3.46 8.42
C PHE A 60 -10.40 -4.01 8.79
N GLN A 61 -10.45 -5.10 9.58
CA GLN A 61 -11.71 -5.67 10.05
C GLN A 61 -12.49 -4.69 10.93
N TRP A 62 -11.81 -3.92 11.79
CA TRP A 62 -12.45 -2.82 12.52
C TRP A 62 -13.05 -1.78 11.54
N LYS A 63 -12.28 -1.35 10.54
CA LYS A 63 -12.75 -0.36 9.56
C LYS A 63 -13.97 -0.84 8.78
N GLN A 64 -13.96 -2.09 8.35
CA GLN A 64 -15.09 -2.70 7.65
C GLN A 64 -16.34 -2.73 8.52
N GLN A 65 -16.21 -3.05 9.81
CA GLN A 65 -17.35 -3.04 10.73
C GLN A 65 -17.93 -1.63 10.91
N GLU A 66 -17.10 -0.60 10.99
CA GLU A 66 -17.60 0.79 11.05
C GLU A 66 -18.28 1.21 9.73
N ASP A 67 -17.74 0.83 8.58
CA ASP A 67 -18.34 1.14 7.27
C ASP A 67 -19.71 0.48 7.10
N LEU A 68 -19.83 -0.80 7.47
CA LEU A 68 -21.10 -1.53 7.38
C LEU A 68 -22.18 -0.97 8.31
N LYS A 69 -21.81 -0.31 9.42
CA LYS A 69 -22.78 0.40 10.28
C LYS A 69 -23.39 1.61 9.57
N GLY A 70 -22.59 2.32 8.76
CA GLY A 70 -23.04 3.48 8.00
C GLY A 70 -23.66 3.14 6.65
N GLN A 71 -23.23 2.06 6.02
CA GLN A 71 -23.61 1.62 4.68
C GLN A 71 -23.69 0.08 4.62
N PRO A 72 -24.84 -0.51 4.97
CA PRO A 72 -24.99 -1.97 5.00
C PRO A 72 -24.74 -2.68 3.66
N ASP A 73 -24.89 -1.96 2.54
CA ASP A 73 -24.68 -2.47 1.18
C ASP A 73 -23.24 -2.23 0.66
N ALA A 74 -22.34 -1.72 1.50
CA ALA A 74 -20.95 -1.52 1.11
C ALA A 74 -20.27 -2.85 0.75
N PHE A 75 -19.44 -2.84 -0.29
CA PHE A 75 -18.69 -4.02 -0.70
C PHE A 75 -17.71 -4.45 0.40
N ALA A 76 -17.88 -5.66 0.92
CA ALA A 76 -17.06 -6.20 2.00
C ALA A 76 -15.90 -7.05 1.44
N PHE A 77 -14.72 -6.44 1.33
CA PHE A 77 -13.48 -7.18 1.07
C PHE A 77 -13.21 -8.18 2.20
N ARG A 78 -12.69 -9.37 1.88
CA ARG A 78 -12.42 -10.38 2.93
C ARG A 78 -11.15 -10.07 3.69
N LEU A 79 -10.13 -9.60 2.98
CA LEU A 79 -8.78 -9.35 3.50
C LEU A 79 -8.32 -7.94 3.16
N ALA A 80 -7.42 -7.39 3.97
CA ALA A 80 -6.79 -6.09 3.70
C ALA A 80 -6.03 -6.08 2.37
N GLU A 81 -5.40 -7.22 2.01
CA GLU A 81 -4.70 -7.35 0.73
C GLU A 81 -5.63 -7.28 -0.49
N ASP A 82 -6.86 -7.80 -0.39
CA ASP A 82 -7.84 -7.73 -1.46
C ASP A 82 -8.25 -6.27 -1.70
N ARG A 83 -8.43 -5.51 -0.60
CA ARG A 83 -8.75 -4.09 -0.67
C ARG A 83 -7.61 -3.30 -1.32
N LEU A 84 -6.35 -3.60 -1.00
CA LEU A 84 -5.20 -3.00 -1.67
C LEU A 84 -5.20 -3.33 -3.17
N ALA A 85 -5.28 -4.62 -3.51
CA ALA A 85 -5.17 -5.07 -4.90
C ALA A 85 -6.23 -4.43 -5.79
N VAL A 86 -7.49 -4.39 -5.33
CA VAL A 86 -8.58 -3.74 -6.07
C VAL A 86 -8.39 -2.24 -6.13
N GLY A 87 -7.94 -1.58 -5.07
CA GLY A 87 -7.64 -0.14 -5.08
C GLY A 87 -6.60 0.25 -6.12
N VAL A 88 -5.49 -0.50 -6.20
CA VAL A 88 -4.46 -0.31 -7.23
C VAL A 88 -5.03 -0.51 -8.64
N MET A 89 -5.83 -1.57 -8.85
CA MET A 89 -6.46 -1.83 -10.15
C MET A 89 -7.41 -0.71 -10.57
N GLN A 90 -8.26 -0.25 -9.65
CA GLN A 90 -9.20 0.85 -9.88
C GLN A 90 -8.47 2.14 -10.23
N ALA A 91 -7.44 2.51 -9.47
CA ALA A 91 -6.64 3.69 -9.74
C ALA A 91 -6.05 3.69 -11.16
N LEU A 92 -5.51 2.55 -11.62
CA LEU A 92 -4.94 2.45 -12.97
C LEU A 92 -5.98 2.45 -14.09
N VAL A 93 -7.23 2.05 -13.80
CA VAL A 93 -8.34 2.07 -14.75
C VAL A 93 -8.97 3.46 -14.84
N GLU A 94 -9.13 4.13 -13.70
CA GLU A 94 -9.80 5.44 -13.60
C GLU A 94 -8.85 6.59 -13.94
N HIS A 95 -7.54 6.39 -13.79
CA HIS A 95 -6.50 7.37 -14.08
C HIS A 95 -5.56 6.86 -15.18
N ASP A 96 -6.12 6.63 -16.37
CA ASP A 96 -5.45 5.99 -17.51
C ASP A 96 -4.47 6.89 -18.29
N THR A 97 -4.28 8.13 -17.84
CA THR A 97 -3.32 9.10 -18.40
C THR A 97 -2.18 9.39 -17.42
N GLU A 98 -1.05 9.88 -17.94
CA GLU A 98 0.10 10.22 -17.09
C GLU A 98 -0.26 11.27 -16.05
N THR A 99 -0.87 12.38 -16.48
CA THR A 99 -1.30 13.47 -15.59
C THR A 99 -2.37 13.01 -14.60
N GLY A 100 -3.32 12.17 -15.03
CA GLY A 100 -4.35 11.62 -14.16
C GLY A 100 -3.76 10.77 -13.05
N LEU A 101 -2.89 9.81 -13.41
CA LEU A 101 -2.26 8.93 -12.41
C LEU A 101 -1.31 9.71 -11.49
N HIS A 102 -0.60 10.70 -12.04
CA HIS A 102 0.25 11.59 -11.26
C HIS A 102 -0.55 12.37 -10.21
N ALA A 103 -1.66 12.99 -10.61
CA ALA A 103 -2.54 13.71 -9.70
C ALA A 103 -3.10 12.79 -8.59
N TRP A 104 -3.53 11.58 -8.95
CA TRP A 104 -4.01 10.60 -7.98
C TRP A 104 -2.93 10.18 -6.97
N ILE A 105 -1.70 9.91 -7.43
CA ILE A 105 -0.60 9.59 -6.52
C ILE A 105 -0.30 10.77 -5.58
N LYS A 106 -0.41 12.03 -6.05
CA LYS A 106 -0.27 13.21 -5.17
C LYS A 106 -1.37 13.27 -4.11
N GLU A 107 -2.61 12.99 -4.47
CA GLU A 107 -3.73 12.95 -3.51
C GLU A 107 -3.51 11.86 -2.45
N LEU A 108 -3.04 10.67 -2.86
CA LEU A 108 -2.68 9.60 -1.92
C LEU A 108 -1.56 10.02 -0.96
N LEU A 109 -0.53 10.70 -1.47
CA LEU A 109 0.58 11.18 -0.64
C LEU A 109 0.14 12.29 0.33
N ALA A 110 -0.77 13.17 -0.07
CA ALA A 110 -1.35 14.18 0.81
C ALA A 110 -2.20 13.53 1.91
N ALA A 111 -3.06 12.56 1.56
CA ALA A 111 -3.86 11.83 2.52
C ALA A 111 -3.00 11.04 3.52
N LEU A 112 -1.89 10.45 3.04
CA LEU A 112 -0.89 9.80 3.88
C LEU A 112 -0.27 10.78 4.89
N ASP A 113 0.20 11.94 4.42
CA ASP A 113 0.81 12.96 5.27
C ASP A 113 -0.15 13.48 6.34
N ASP A 114 -1.41 13.79 5.97
CA ASP A 114 -2.44 14.21 6.92
C ASP A 114 -2.78 13.13 7.95
N ALA A 115 -2.86 11.86 7.51
CA ALA A 115 -3.13 10.72 8.39
C ALA A 115 -1.98 10.49 9.36
N SER A 116 -0.72 10.52 8.90
CA SER A 116 0.47 10.37 9.73
C SER A 116 0.56 11.48 10.78
N LYS A 117 0.41 12.75 10.40
CA LYS A 117 0.41 13.88 11.36
C LYS A 117 -0.68 13.74 12.42
N THR A 118 -1.88 13.37 12.00
CA THR A 118 -3.02 13.21 12.91
C THR A 118 -2.80 12.04 13.87
N ASN A 119 -2.29 10.92 13.37
CA ASN A 119 -2.07 9.75 14.21
C ASN A 119 -0.92 9.96 15.20
N GLU A 120 0.15 10.66 14.81
CA GLU A 120 1.30 10.98 15.66
C GLU A 120 0.85 11.87 16.82
N ALA A 121 0.06 12.92 16.51
CA ALA A 121 -0.48 13.83 17.52
C ALA A 121 -1.37 13.11 18.55
N ILE A 122 -2.25 12.20 18.10
CA ILE A 122 -3.11 11.44 19.01
C ILE A 122 -2.29 10.40 19.80
N ALA A 123 -1.36 9.71 19.16
CA ALA A 123 -0.50 8.73 19.82
C ALA A 123 0.34 9.37 20.91
N GLU A 124 0.90 10.56 20.65
CA GLU A 124 1.64 11.34 21.65
C GLU A 124 0.74 11.76 22.81
N ALA A 125 -0.44 12.33 22.52
CA ALA A 125 -1.37 12.82 23.53
C ALA A 125 -1.81 11.75 24.54
N TYR A 126 -1.94 10.49 24.08
CA TYR A 126 -2.39 9.37 24.90
C TYR A 126 -1.28 8.38 25.26
N GLY A 127 -0.03 8.65 24.88
CA GLY A 127 1.11 7.77 25.13
C GLY A 127 0.96 6.37 24.51
N LEU A 128 0.33 6.30 23.34
CA LEU A 128 0.05 5.04 22.64
C LEU A 128 1.34 4.45 22.08
N LYS A 129 1.56 3.16 22.32
CA LYS A 129 2.74 2.42 21.86
C LYS A 129 2.30 1.08 21.25
N PRO A 130 1.73 1.11 20.04
CA PRO A 130 1.37 -0.13 19.36
C PRO A 130 2.64 -0.96 19.12
N SER A 131 2.52 -2.26 19.33
CA SER A 131 3.60 -3.23 19.15
C SER A 131 3.04 -4.54 18.60
N GLY A 132 3.90 -5.48 18.21
CA GLY A 132 3.44 -6.82 17.82
C GLY A 132 2.63 -7.53 18.91
N GLU A 133 2.82 -7.15 20.18
CA GLU A 133 2.09 -7.70 21.34
C GLU A 133 0.85 -6.86 21.73
N SER A 134 0.81 -5.57 21.36
CA SER A 134 -0.34 -4.67 21.55
C SER A 134 -0.82 -4.13 20.20
N PRO A 135 -1.78 -4.80 19.53
CA PRO A 135 -2.31 -4.36 18.26
C PRO A 135 -2.91 -2.95 18.36
N VAL A 136 -2.81 -2.17 17.28
CA VAL A 136 -3.30 -0.77 17.19
C VAL A 136 -4.73 -0.62 17.72
N VAL A 137 -5.62 -1.56 17.38
CA VAL A 137 -7.02 -1.57 17.82
C VAL A 137 -7.15 -1.69 19.35
N SER A 138 -6.35 -2.56 19.97
CA SER A 138 -6.37 -2.73 21.43
C SER A 138 -5.73 -1.53 22.15
N GLU A 139 -4.65 -0.99 21.59
CA GLU A 139 -3.96 0.17 22.13
C GLU A 139 -4.86 1.41 22.13
N ALA A 140 -5.69 1.57 21.09
CA ALA A 140 -6.63 2.68 20.93
C ALA A 140 -7.72 2.71 22.02
N GLU A 141 -7.95 1.63 22.77
CA GLU A 141 -8.87 1.61 23.91
C GLU A 141 -8.46 2.58 25.04
N LYS A 142 -7.18 2.97 25.08
CA LYS A 142 -6.67 4.00 26.01
C LYS A 142 -7.24 5.40 25.72
N ILE A 143 -7.74 5.64 24.50
CA ILE A 143 -8.38 6.88 24.10
C ILE A 143 -9.81 6.89 24.68
N PRO A 144 -10.16 7.81 25.61
CA PRO A 144 -11.48 7.80 26.27
C PRO A 144 -12.62 8.19 25.33
N SER A 145 -12.37 9.09 24.38
CA SER A 145 -13.36 9.57 23.43
C SER A 145 -13.51 8.59 22.28
N ARG A 146 -14.72 8.04 22.08
CA ARG A 146 -15.01 7.17 20.92
C ARG A 146 -14.70 7.86 19.60
N ARG A 147 -15.07 9.14 19.46
CA ARG A 147 -14.83 9.90 18.23
C ARG A 147 -13.33 10.01 17.92
N GLU A 148 -12.52 10.34 18.91
CA GLU A 148 -11.06 10.46 18.71
C GLU A 148 -10.43 9.10 18.44
N ARG A 149 -10.92 8.04 19.08
CA ARG A 149 -10.51 6.67 18.81
C ARG A 149 -10.79 6.28 17.36
N ASP A 150 -12.00 6.57 16.86
CA ASP A 150 -12.37 6.27 15.49
C ASP A 150 -11.51 7.05 14.49
N ILE A 151 -11.19 8.32 14.80
CA ILE A 151 -10.26 9.13 13.99
C ILE A 151 -8.86 8.51 13.98
N TYR A 152 -8.31 8.16 15.14
CA TYR A 152 -6.99 7.53 15.25
C TYR A 152 -6.90 6.24 14.44
N LEU A 153 -7.86 5.34 14.61
CA LEU A 153 -7.89 4.06 13.90
C LEU A 153 -8.06 4.26 12.39
N ALA A 154 -8.90 5.22 11.96
CA ALA A 154 -9.03 5.57 10.55
C ALA A 154 -7.71 6.11 9.98
N CYS A 155 -6.99 6.97 10.70
CA CYS A 155 -5.69 7.49 10.28
C CYS A 155 -4.63 6.38 10.21
N CYS A 156 -4.57 5.45 11.16
CA CYS A 156 -3.66 4.30 11.07
C CYS A 156 -3.97 3.41 9.85
N TRP A 157 -5.24 3.24 9.50
CA TRP A 157 -5.65 2.48 8.33
C TRP A 157 -5.23 3.20 7.04
N LEU A 158 -5.52 4.50 6.93
CA LEU A 158 -5.15 5.32 5.78
C LEU A 158 -3.63 5.37 5.59
N GLU A 159 -2.85 5.53 6.66
CA GLU A 159 -1.39 5.52 6.57
C GLU A 159 -0.87 4.20 5.97
N THR A 160 -1.40 3.07 6.44
CA THR A 160 -1.03 1.76 5.94
C THR A 160 -1.41 1.58 4.48
N LEU A 161 -2.67 1.87 4.15
CA LEU A 161 -3.22 1.66 2.80
C LEU A 161 -2.57 2.61 1.78
N CYS A 162 -2.51 3.91 2.06
CA CYS A 162 -1.92 4.90 1.16
C CYS A 162 -0.42 4.66 0.96
N THR A 163 0.31 4.23 1.99
CA THR A 163 1.71 3.81 1.84
C THR A 163 1.84 2.65 0.84
N ALA A 164 0.99 1.63 0.98
CA ALA A 164 1.03 0.47 0.11
C ALA A 164 0.63 0.82 -1.33
N GLU A 165 -0.49 1.53 -1.51
CA GLU A 165 -0.99 1.95 -2.82
C GLU A 165 0.01 2.87 -3.54
N ALA A 166 0.53 3.91 -2.86
CA ALA A 166 1.48 4.83 -3.48
C ALA A 166 2.79 4.15 -3.92
N ARG A 167 3.26 3.13 -3.19
CA ARG A 167 4.45 2.36 -3.57
C ARG A 167 4.23 1.55 -4.85
N VAL A 168 3.11 0.81 -4.91
CA VAL A 168 2.79 0.00 -6.09
C VAL A 168 2.51 0.90 -7.29
N LEU A 169 1.72 1.97 -7.10
CA LEU A 169 1.36 2.91 -8.16
C LEU A 169 2.55 3.73 -8.64
N GLY A 170 3.50 4.10 -7.76
CA GLY A 170 4.73 4.77 -8.17
C GLY A 170 5.59 3.89 -9.09
N TRP A 171 5.64 2.58 -8.83
CA TRP A 171 6.32 1.64 -9.71
C TRP A 171 5.57 1.41 -11.02
N ALA A 172 4.23 1.29 -10.94
CA ALA A 172 3.38 1.19 -12.12
C ALA A 172 3.55 2.42 -13.02
N TYR A 173 3.58 3.62 -12.44
CA TYR A 173 3.83 4.88 -13.13
C TYR A 173 5.16 4.82 -13.90
N GLN A 174 6.25 4.41 -13.22
CA GLN A 174 7.54 4.26 -13.87
C GLN A 174 7.52 3.25 -15.03
N GLY A 175 6.85 2.10 -14.84
CA GLY A 175 6.71 1.09 -15.88
C GLY A 175 5.89 1.57 -17.09
N LEU A 176 4.89 2.43 -16.87
CA LEU A 176 3.98 2.91 -17.91
C LEU A 176 4.54 4.09 -18.70
N TYR A 177 5.32 4.96 -18.06
CA TYR A 177 5.76 6.24 -18.64
C TYR A 177 7.28 6.37 -18.77
N GLY A 178 8.04 5.37 -18.33
CA GLY A 178 9.50 5.30 -18.50
C GLY A 178 10.30 6.24 -17.59
N ARG A 179 9.64 6.91 -16.63
CA ARG A 179 10.28 7.78 -15.63
C ARG A 179 9.69 7.58 -14.24
N PRO A 180 10.48 7.66 -13.17
CA PRO A 180 9.96 7.62 -11.81
C PRO A 180 8.96 8.74 -11.54
N PHE A 181 8.01 8.49 -10.64
CA PHE A 181 7.13 9.53 -10.13
C PHE A 181 7.93 10.57 -9.32
N HIS A 182 7.68 11.85 -9.58
CA HIS A 182 8.17 12.98 -8.78
C HIS A 182 6.99 13.91 -8.43
N PRO A 183 6.80 14.29 -7.14
CA PRO A 183 5.66 15.11 -6.72
C PRO A 183 5.56 16.48 -7.41
N ASP A 184 6.71 17.03 -7.79
CA ASP A 184 6.86 18.37 -8.38
C ASP A 184 6.80 18.38 -9.90
N ASP A 185 6.68 17.21 -10.55
CA ASP A 185 6.44 17.16 -11.99
C ASP A 185 5.02 17.70 -12.29
N PHE A 186 4.89 18.43 -13.40
CA PHE A 186 3.68 19.13 -13.90
C PHE A 186 3.29 20.41 -13.18
#